data_AF-A0A537MNV3-F1
#
_entry.id   AF-A0A537MNV3-F1
#
_cell.length_a   1.000
_cell.length_b   1.000
_cell.length_c   1.000
_cell.angle_alpha   90.00
_cell.angle_beta   90.00
_cell.angle_gamma   90.00
#
_symmetry.space_group_name_H-M   'P 1'
#
loop_
_entity.id
_entity.type
_entity.pdbx_description
1 polymer ?
#
loop_
_entity_poly.entity_id
_entity_poly.type
_entity_poly.pdbx_seq_one_letter_code
_entity_poly.pdbx_strand_id
1 'polypeptide(L)'
;MMRRLLALLAILLAAPAAAADYPKPQEGDWVAKDFRFHTGEVMPELKLHYRTIGDPRNPVVLMLHGTTGSGASLLTPGFAGELFGTGQPLDAARYFIVLPDGIGHGQSSKPSDGLRTKFPQYDYADMVDAHYRLLTEVDAHHRLLTEGLGIKHVRLVMGNSMGGMNAWLWAGKYPDFMDAAVPMASQPTPMAARNWMMRRLIIDSIRSDPDWNGGNYTSQPKSVKRAAVFYATATSGGTLAYAALAPTRDAADKLLDERLAAPFNADANDYLYQWESSSDYDPTPLLPRISAKL
;
A
#
# COMPACT_ATOMS: atom_id res chain seq x y z
N MET A 1 -64.05 -5.89 -19.68
CA MET A 1 -63.17 -7.04 -19.38
C MET A 1 -61.73 -6.56 -19.52
N MET A 2 -60.87 -6.87 -18.54
CA MET A 2 -59.40 -6.69 -18.51
C MET A 2 -58.83 -5.26 -18.53
N ARG A 3 -57.81 -4.88 -17.75
CA ARG A 3 -57.18 -5.39 -16.50
C ARG A 3 -56.25 -4.22 -16.11
N ARG A 4 -56.45 -3.58 -14.96
CA ARG A 4 -55.53 -2.53 -14.45
C ARG A 4 -54.27 -3.23 -13.92
N LEU A 5 -53.11 -2.97 -14.52
CA LEU A 5 -51.82 -3.32 -13.93
C LEU A 5 -51.39 -2.19 -12.99
N LEU A 6 -51.36 -2.47 -11.69
CA LEU A 6 -50.64 -1.68 -10.69
C LEU A 6 -49.15 -2.01 -10.82
N ALA A 7 -48.34 -1.02 -11.18
CA ALA A 7 -46.90 -1.11 -11.05
C ALA A 7 -46.53 -0.90 -9.58
N LEU A 8 -46.07 -1.95 -8.90
CA LEU A 8 -45.40 -1.83 -7.60
C LEU A 8 -44.00 -1.26 -7.85
N LEU A 9 -43.78 -0.03 -7.40
CA LEU A 9 -42.46 0.58 -7.31
C LEU A 9 -41.73 -0.09 -6.11
N ALA A 10 -40.82 -1.02 -6.39
CA ALA A 10 -39.92 -1.55 -5.38
C ALA A 10 -38.86 -0.48 -5.08
N ILE A 11 -39.03 0.26 -3.98
CA ILE A 11 -38.01 1.14 -3.45
C ILE A 11 -36.92 0.23 -2.87
N LEU A 12 -35.80 0.10 -3.60
CA LEU A 12 -34.55 -0.41 -3.03
C LEU A 12 -34.05 0.60 -2.00
N LEU A 13 -34.40 0.38 -0.74
CA LEU A 13 -33.74 1.01 0.38
C LEU A 13 -32.28 0.52 0.37
N ALA A 14 -31.35 1.40 -0.01
CA ALA A 14 -29.94 1.18 0.25
C ALA A 14 -29.77 0.97 1.76
N ALA A 15 -29.37 -0.23 2.17
CA ALA A 15 -28.98 -0.47 3.55
C ALA A 15 -27.81 0.48 3.88
N PRO A 16 -27.84 1.19 5.02
CA PRO A 16 -26.70 1.98 5.43
C PRO A 16 -25.52 1.03 5.61
N ALA A 17 -24.37 1.37 5.03
CA ALA A 17 -23.12 0.69 5.35
C ALA A 17 -22.98 0.70 6.88
N ALA A 18 -22.92 -0.47 7.50
CA ALA A 18 -22.64 -0.56 8.93
C ALA A 18 -21.35 0.21 9.19
N ALA A 19 -21.41 1.20 10.08
CA ALA A 19 -20.22 1.89 10.53
C ALA A 19 -19.23 0.84 11.05
N ALA A 20 -17.95 0.98 10.71
CA ALA A 20 -16.90 0.10 11.20
C ALA A 20 -16.99 -0.03 12.73
N ASP A 21 -17.01 -1.26 13.25
CA ASP A 21 -17.15 -1.56 14.69
C ASP A 21 -15.81 -1.39 15.45
N TYR A 22 -15.01 -0.41 15.06
CA TYR A 22 -13.72 -0.09 15.66
C TYR A 22 -13.53 1.44 15.72
N PRO A 23 -12.63 1.94 16.60
CA PRO A 23 -12.39 3.37 16.75
C PRO A 23 -12.09 4.06 15.42
N LYS A 24 -12.56 5.30 15.25
CA LYS A 24 -12.29 6.04 14.01
C LYS A 24 -10.76 6.23 13.84
N PRO A 25 -10.21 5.98 12.64
CA PRO A 25 -8.81 6.27 12.36
C PRO A 25 -8.47 7.75 12.59
N GLN A 26 -7.33 7.98 13.23
CA GLN A 26 -6.68 9.28 13.33
C GLN A 26 -5.57 9.34 12.29
N GLU A 27 -5.24 10.54 11.81
CA GLU A 27 -4.22 10.74 10.78
C GLU A 27 -3.19 11.76 11.25
N GLY A 28 -1.96 11.63 10.77
CA GLY A 28 -0.87 12.54 11.08
C GLY A 28 0.19 12.55 9.97
N ASP A 29 0.97 13.63 9.95
CA ASP A 29 2.15 13.76 9.12
C ASP A 29 3.38 13.87 10.03
N TRP A 30 4.47 13.25 9.62
CA TRP A 30 5.78 13.36 10.26
C TRP A 30 6.84 13.70 9.21
N VAL A 31 7.84 14.50 9.56
CA VAL A 31 8.89 14.91 8.62
C VAL A 31 10.23 14.37 9.07
N ALA A 32 10.79 13.43 8.30
CA ALA A 32 12.16 13.00 8.44
C ALA A 32 13.08 14.10 7.93
N LYS A 33 13.88 14.71 8.81
CA LYS A 33 14.95 15.61 8.39
C LYS A 33 16.12 14.81 7.81
N ASP A 34 16.72 15.37 6.76
CA ASP A 34 17.93 14.88 6.10
C ASP A 34 17.88 13.36 5.80
N PHE A 35 16.77 12.91 5.22
CA PHE A 35 16.61 11.50 4.87
C PHE A 35 17.56 11.13 3.73
N ARG A 36 18.47 10.19 4.00
CA ARG A 36 19.43 9.66 3.04
C ARG A 36 18.89 8.38 2.42
N PHE A 37 18.76 8.38 1.10
CA PHE A 37 18.37 7.20 0.32
C PHE A 37 19.56 6.27 0.10
N HIS A 38 19.30 5.02 -0.31
CA HIS A 38 20.33 4.05 -0.68
C HIS A 38 21.28 4.58 -1.79
N THR A 39 20.80 5.48 -2.65
CA THR A 39 21.59 6.14 -3.70
C THR A 39 22.63 7.14 -3.17
N GLY A 40 22.55 7.51 -1.89
CA GLY A 40 23.36 8.54 -1.26
C GLY A 40 22.78 9.95 -1.36
N GLU A 41 21.75 10.16 -2.18
CA GLU A 41 20.98 11.41 -2.22
C GLU A 41 20.32 11.70 -0.85
N VAL A 42 20.20 12.98 -0.51
CA VAL A 42 19.60 13.42 0.75
C VAL A 42 18.43 14.35 0.45
N MET A 43 17.25 13.99 0.93
CA MET A 43 16.09 14.89 0.93
C MET A 43 16.06 15.63 2.28
N PRO A 44 16.12 16.98 2.29
CA PRO A 44 16.11 17.76 3.53
C PRO A 44 14.88 17.50 4.40
N GLU A 45 13.72 17.31 3.76
CA GLU A 45 12.44 17.08 4.42
C GLU A 45 11.66 16.00 3.68
N LEU A 46 11.69 14.77 4.19
CA LEU A 46 10.85 13.68 3.70
C LEU A 46 9.60 13.58 4.58
N LYS A 47 8.44 13.91 4.03
CA LYS A 47 7.16 13.78 4.73
C LYS A 47 6.63 12.36 4.62
N LEU A 48 6.26 11.78 5.76
CA LEU A 48 5.53 10.53 5.86
C LEU A 48 4.17 10.78 6.48
N HIS A 49 3.13 10.36 5.77
CA HIS A 49 1.77 10.34 6.29
C HIS A 49 1.48 8.99 6.95
N TYR A 50 0.67 8.99 8.00
CA TYR A 50 0.28 7.76 8.68
C TYR A 50 -1.11 7.87 9.29
N ARG A 51 -1.69 6.69 9.55
CA ARG A 51 -2.97 6.54 10.25
C ARG A 51 -2.78 5.70 11.50
N THR A 52 -3.55 5.99 12.53
CA THR A 52 -3.57 5.20 13.76
C THR A 52 -4.98 4.85 14.19
N ILE A 53 -5.14 3.70 14.83
CA ILE A 53 -6.41 3.22 15.37
C ILE A 53 -6.15 2.61 16.75
N GLY A 54 -7.00 2.93 17.72
CA GLY A 54 -6.87 2.45 19.09
C GLY A 54 -6.05 3.38 19.99
N ASP A 55 -5.80 2.93 21.21
CA ASP A 55 -5.09 3.70 22.25
C ASP A 55 -3.57 3.50 22.15
N PRO A 56 -2.74 4.56 22.07
CA PRO A 56 -1.28 4.44 21.97
C PRO A 56 -0.61 3.75 23.18
N ARG A 57 -1.34 3.53 24.28
CA ARG A 57 -0.87 2.72 25.43
C ARG A 57 -0.97 1.21 25.20
N ASN A 58 -1.71 0.79 24.18
CA ASN A 58 -1.86 -0.62 23.82
C ASN A 58 -0.63 -1.15 23.07
N PRO A 59 -0.42 -2.48 23.03
CA PRO A 59 0.61 -3.07 22.19
C PRO A 59 0.44 -2.69 20.72
N VAL A 60 1.55 -2.31 20.08
CA VAL A 60 1.52 -1.74 18.73
C VAL A 60 1.50 -2.82 17.65
N VAL A 61 0.67 -2.63 16.62
CA VAL A 61 0.67 -3.43 15.39
C VAL A 61 0.99 -2.51 14.21
N LEU A 62 2.08 -2.79 13.51
CA LEU A 62 2.45 -2.09 12.28
C LEU A 62 1.84 -2.82 11.08
N MET A 63 0.97 -2.15 10.33
CA MET A 63 0.29 -2.70 9.16
C MET A 63 0.76 -2.01 7.87
N LEU A 64 1.35 -2.77 6.95
CA LEU A 64 2.02 -2.28 5.75
C LEU A 64 1.21 -2.60 4.48
N HIS A 65 1.02 -1.61 3.61
CA HIS A 65 0.18 -1.71 2.41
C HIS A 65 0.90 -2.30 1.19
N GLY A 66 0.13 -2.70 0.18
CA GLY A 66 0.65 -3.15 -1.13
C GLY A 66 1.10 -2.01 -2.05
N THR A 67 1.78 -2.36 -3.16
CA THR A 67 2.55 -1.43 -4.02
C THR A 67 1.80 -0.21 -4.55
N THR A 68 0.49 -0.29 -4.77
CA THR A 68 -0.27 0.83 -5.35
C THR A 68 -1.27 1.40 -4.35
N GLY A 69 -1.13 1.03 -3.08
CA GLY A 69 -2.01 1.42 -2.00
C GLY A 69 -1.39 2.48 -1.10
N SER A 70 -2.03 2.65 0.05
CA SER A 70 -1.63 3.50 1.17
C SER A 70 -2.16 2.88 2.47
N GLY A 71 -1.88 3.46 3.63
CA GLY A 71 -2.49 3.05 4.89
C GLY A 71 -4.02 3.05 4.83
N ALA A 72 -4.63 3.98 4.07
CA ALA A 72 -6.08 4.01 3.84
C ALA A 72 -6.61 2.80 3.06
N SER A 73 -5.79 2.20 2.19
CA SER A 73 -6.19 1.03 1.38
C SER A 73 -6.44 -0.22 2.22
N LEU A 74 -5.99 -0.22 3.48
CA LEU A 74 -6.18 -1.31 4.44
C LEU A 74 -7.48 -1.13 5.25
N LEU A 75 -8.16 0.02 5.14
CA LEU A 75 -9.37 0.34 5.91
C LEU A 75 -10.67 -0.15 5.25
N THR A 76 -10.58 -1.13 4.35
CA THR A 76 -11.75 -1.68 3.66
C THR A 76 -12.57 -2.59 4.59
N PRO A 77 -13.89 -2.74 4.35
CA PRO A 77 -14.70 -3.70 5.11
C PRO A 77 -14.15 -5.12 5.08
N GLY A 78 -13.62 -5.58 3.94
CA GLY A 78 -13.07 -6.92 3.81
C GLY A 78 -11.67 -7.13 4.41
N PHE A 79 -11.05 -6.08 4.95
CA PHE A 79 -9.75 -6.19 5.63
C PHE A 79 -9.84 -5.65 7.06
N ALA A 80 -9.96 -4.34 7.25
CA ALA A 80 -10.09 -3.74 8.57
C ALA A 80 -11.39 -4.17 9.26
N GLY A 81 -12.49 -4.30 8.51
CA GLY A 81 -13.78 -4.76 9.06
C GLY A 81 -13.77 -6.21 9.53
N GLU A 82 -12.76 -7.00 9.18
CA GLU A 82 -12.57 -8.39 9.61
C GLU A 82 -11.43 -8.55 10.64
N LEU A 83 -10.65 -7.50 10.87
CA LEU A 83 -9.46 -7.54 11.72
C LEU A 83 -9.55 -6.65 12.96
N PHE A 84 -10.18 -5.47 12.88
CA PHE A 84 -10.00 -4.40 13.89
C PHE A 84 -11.19 -4.23 14.84
N GLY A 85 -12.34 -4.84 14.54
CA GLY A 85 -13.55 -4.79 15.37
C GLY A 85 -13.42 -5.55 16.68
N THR A 86 -14.40 -5.35 17.56
CA THR A 86 -14.44 -5.98 18.89
C THR A 86 -14.34 -7.50 18.78
N GLY A 87 -13.36 -8.11 19.47
CA GLY A 87 -13.12 -9.56 19.47
C GLY A 87 -12.47 -10.12 18.20
N GLN A 88 -12.17 -9.29 17.20
CA GLN A 88 -11.45 -9.70 16.00
C GLN A 88 -9.93 -9.87 16.27
N PRO A 89 -9.18 -10.52 15.37
CA PRO A 89 -7.78 -10.88 15.64
C PRO A 89 -6.87 -9.72 16.04
N LEU A 90 -7.11 -8.53 15.47
CA LEU A 90 -6.37 -7.30 15.73
C LEU A 90 -7.31 -6.22 16.31
N ASP A 91 -8.22 -6.62 17.19
CA ASP A 91 -9.16 -5.75 17.89
C ASP A 91 -8.51 -4.44 18.37
N ALA A 92 -8.96 -3.33 17.80
CA ALA A 92 -8.40 -2.00 18.04
C ALA A 92 -8.74 -1.42 19.43
N ALA A 93 -9.59 -2.08 20.22
CA ALA A 93 -9.71 -1.79 21.64
C ALA A 93 -8.52 -2.35 22.45
N ARG A 94 -7.81 -3.34 21.90
CA ARG A 94 -6.70 -4.07 22.55
C ARG A 94 -5.34 -3.79 21.95
N TYR A 95 -5.29 -3.26 20.73
CA TYR A 95 -4.07 -2.95 20.00
C TYR A 95 -4.04 -1.49 19.55
N PHE A 96 -2.84 -0.95 19.40
CA PHE A 96 -2.60 0.31 18.71
C PHE A 96 -2.12 0.01 17.28
N ILE A 97 -2.98 0.21 16.29
CA ILE A 97 -2.67 -0.12 14.90
C ILE A 97 -2.09 1.12 14.22
N VAL A 98 -0.92 0.99 13.61
CA VAL A 98 -0.25 2.05 12.84
C VAL A 98 -0.20 1.63 11.37
N LEU A 99 -0.72 2.47 10.49
CA LEU A 99 -0.80 2.25 9.05
C LEU A 99 -0.09 3.40 8.32
N PRO A 100 1.24 3.34 8.13
CA PRO A 100 1.96 4.39 7.43
C PRO A 100 1.77 4.28 5.91
N ASP A 101 1.79 5.42 5.25
CA ASP A 101 1.95 5.52 3.80
C ASP A 101 3.46 5.40 3.47
N GLY A 102 3.84 4.57 2.51
CA GLY A 102 5.22 4.45 2.03
C GLY A 102 5.72 5.70 1.29
N ILE A 103 7.04 5.84 1.16
CA ILE A 103 7.64 6.85 0.26
C ILE A 103 7.06 6.65 -1.14
N GLY A 104 6.61 7.72 -1.80
CA GLY A 104 5.98 7.64 -3.11
C GLY A 104 4.50 7.21 -3.11
N HIS A 105 3.87 7.07 -1.95
CA HIS A 105 2.50 6.56 -1.82
C HIS A 105 1.59 7.49 -1.01
N GLY A 106 0.29 7.43 -1.30
CA GLY A 106 -0.75 8.13 -0.55
C GLY A 106 -0.44 9.61 -0.35
N GLN A 107 -0.39 10.02 0.91
CA GLN A 107 -0.12 11.40 1.32
C GLN A 107 1.34 11.64 1.73
N SER A 108 2.21 10.62 1.73
CA SER A 108 3.66 10.79 1.88
C SER A 108 4.27 11.49 0.65
N SER A 109 5.48 12.03 0.82
CA SER A 109 6.25 12.65 -0.27
C SER A 109 6.37 11.69 -1.46
N LYS A 110 6.01 12.18 -2.65
CA LYS A 110 6.01 11.39 -3.88
C LYS A 110 6.35 12.22 -5.13
N PRO A 111 6.75 11.59 -6.25
CA PRO A 111 7.10 12.29 -7.48
C PRO A 111 6.09 13.35 -7.94
N SER A 112 4.79 13.06 -7.85
CA SER A 112 3.72 13.96 -8.29
C SER A 112 3.57 15.24 -7.45
N ASP A 113 4.23 15.32 -6.28
CA ASP A 113 4.26 16.54 -5.44
C ASP A 113 5.20 17.64 -6.00
N GLY A 114 5.63 17.51 -7.26
CA GLY A 114 6.30 18.57 -8.03
C GLY A 114 7.71 18.24 -8.51
N LEU A 115 8.37 17.24 -7.91
CA LEU A 115 9.72 16.83 -8.31
C LEU A 115 9.72 15.99 -9.59
N ARG A 116 8.63 15.26 -9.88
CA ARG A 116 8.51 14.33 -11.02
C ARG A 116 9.69 13.35 -11.00
N THR A 117 10.37 13.17 -12.12
CA THR A 117 11.56 12.32 -12.26
C THR A 117 12.82 12.84 -11.55
N LYS A 118 12.75 14.02 -10.92
CA LYS A 118 13.80 14.50 -10.00
C LYS A 118 13.58 14.06 -8.55
N PHE A 119 12.48 13.35 -8.26
CA PHE A 119 12.29 12.74 -6.96
C PHE A 119 13.40 11.69 -6.74
N PRO A 120 14.03 11.61 -5.55
CA PRO A 120 15.07 10.63 -5.29
C PRO A 120 14.59 9.22 -5.56
N GLN A 121 15.43 8.39 -6.18
CA GLN A 121 15.14 6.97 -6.32
C GLN A 121 15.16 6.34 -4.93
N TYR A 122 14.09 5.64 -4.58
CA TYR A 122 13.96 4.92 -3.31
C TYR A 122 13.75 3.44 -3.58
N ASP A 123 14.25 2.60 -2.68
CA ASP A 123 13.98 1.16 -2.69
C ASP A 123 13.05 0.76 -1.52
N TYR A 124 12.84 -0.54 -1.33
CA TYR A 124 12.07 -1.04 -0.19
C TYR A 124 12.80 -0.91 1.16
N ALA A 125 14.13 -0.92 1.18
CA ALA A 125 14.91 -0.71 2.40
C ALA A 125 14.80 0.74 2.90
N ASP A 126 14.78 1.72 1.99
CA ASP A 126 14.53 3.14 2.26
C ASP A 126 13.13 3.33 2.87
N MET A 127 12.11 2.66 2.34
CA MET A 127 10.77 2.72 2.94
C MET A 127 10.76 2.17 4.37
N VAL A 128 11.43 1.03 4.58
CA VAL A 128 11.54 0.40 5.91
C VAL A 128 12.28 1.32 6.88
N ASP A 129 13.35 1.99 6.44
CA ASP A 129 14.09 2.95 7.27
C ASP A 129 13.26 4.19 7.58
N ALA A 130 12.52 4.70 6.60
CA ALA A 130 11.63 5.83 6.78
C ALA A 130 10.52 5.50 7.80
N HIS A 131 9.92 4.32 7.70
CA HIS A 131 8.95 3.84 8.69
C HIS A 131 9.59 3.62 10.06
N TYR A 132 10.80 3.08 10.12
CA TYR A 132 11.53 2.92 11.39
C TYR A 132 11.76 4.25 12.08
N ARG A 133 12.22 5.27 11.33
CA ARG A 133 12.40 6.61 11.88
C ARG A 133 11.08 7.24 12.33
N LEU A 134 9.99 7.12 11.55
CA LEU A 134 8.65 7.57 11.96
C LEU A 134 8.22 6.94 13.29
N LEU A 135 8.45 5.64 13.45
CA LEU A 135 8.05 4.93 14.66
C LEU A 135 8.90 5.32 15.87
N THR A 136 10.21 5.47 15.69
CA THR A 136 11.18 5.55 16.80
C THR A 136 11.59 6.97 17.18
N GLU A 137 11.68 7.88 16.21
CA GLU A 137 12.10 9.25 16.47
C GLU A 137 10.99 9.98 17.23
N VAL A 138 11.38 10.70 18.28
CA VAL A 138 10.52 11.64 18.98
C VAL A 138 11.05 13.01 18.60
N ASP A 139 10.21 13.85 18.00
CA ASP A 139 10.64 15.22 17.73
C ASP A 139 10.89 15.92 19.06
N ALA A 140 12.10 16.44 19.26
CA ALA A 140 12.53 17.10 20.49
C ALA A 140 11.76 18.41 20.74
N HIS A 141 11.05 18.93 19.73
CA HIS A 141 10.24 20.14 19.82
C HIS A 141 8.78 19.78 20.11
N HIS A 142 8.51 19.48 21.38
CA HIS A 142 7.15 19.31 21.93
C HIS A 142 6.29 20.54 21.58
N ARG A 143 5.36 20.36 20.63
CA ARG A 143 4.00 20.95 20.57
C ARG A 143 3.52 20.98 19.12
N LEU A 144 2.50 20.14 18.86
CA LEU A 144 1.51 20.22 17.78
C LEU A 144 1.95 19.66 16.42
N LEU A 145 1.39 18.47 16.12
CA LEU A 145 1.03 17.96 14.80
C LEU A 145 2.14 17.43 13.86
N THR A 146 3.39 17.25 14.34
CA THR A 146 4.49 16.69 13.53
C THR A 146 5.39 15.71 14.29
N GLU A 147 4.83 14.95 15.23
CA GLU A 147 5.61 14.11 16.15
C GLU A 147 5.75 12.67 15.62
N GLY A 148 6.98 12.13 15.62
CA GLY A 148 7.19 10.69 15.48
C GLY A 148 6.71 9.95 16.75
N LEU A 149 6.46 8.65 16.65
CA LEU A 149 5.56 7.95 17.58
C LEU A 149 6.23 7.50 18.90
N GLY A 150 7.55 7.57 19.01
CA GLY A 150 8.29 7.14 20.21
C GLY A 150 8.14 5.64 20.56
N ILE A 151 7.78 4.82 19.58
CA ILE A 151 7.57 3.38 19.70
C ILE A 151 8.93 2.68 19.74
N LYS A 152 9.16 1.92 20.80
CA LYS A 152 10.42 1.18 21.01
C LYS A 152 10.34 -0.29 20.62
N HIS A 153 9.13 -0.82 20.53
CA HIS A 153 8.87 -2.22 20.21
C HIS A 153 7.43 -2.38 19.73
N VAL A 154 7.19 -3.32 18.81
CA VAL A 154 5.85 -3.63 18.28
C VAL A 154 5.50 -5.10 18.54
N ARG A 155 4.22 -5.35 18.80
CA ARG A 155 3.69 -6.72 18.97
C ARG A 155 3.71 -7.50 17.66
N LEU A 156 3.55 -6.82 16.53
CA LEU A 156 3.42 -7.43 15.21
C LEU A 156 3.79 -6.43 14.11
N VAL A 157 4.57 -6.88 13.13
CA VAL A 157 4.66 -6.25 11.80
C VAL A 157 3.96 -7.15 10.80
N MET A 158 2.94 -6.65 10.10
CA MET A 158 2.17 -7.40 9.13
C MET A 158 2.01 -6.57 7.85
N GLY A 159 1.97 -7.23 6.69
CA GLY A 159 1.68 -6.52 5.44
C GLY A 159 1.44 -7.43 4.25
N ASN A 160 0.81 -6.89 3.20
CA ASN A 160 0.46 -7.65 1.99
C ASN A 160 1.26 -7.20 0.76
N SER A 161 1.69 -8.16 -0.07
CA SER A 161 2.44 -7.89 -1.31
C SER A 161 3.72 -7.09 -1.04
N MET A 162 3.83 -5.84 -1.48
CA MET A 162 4.93 -4.94 -1.05
C MET A 162 5.04 -4.86 0.48
N GLY A 163 3.93 -4.71 1.20
CA GLY A 163 3.95 -4.69 2.66
C GLY A 163 4.47 -5.98 3.28
N GLY A 164 4.26 -7.13 2.61
CA GLY A 164 4.83 -8.41 3.03
C GLY A 164 6.34 -8.48 2.75
N MET A 165 6.79 -7.96 1.61
CA MET A 165 8.22 -7.80 1.31
C MET A 165 8.90 -6.87 2.34
N ASN A 166 8.25 -5.77 2.69
CA ASN A 166 8.72 -4.87 3.74
C ASN A 166 8.72 -5.56 5.11
N ALA A 167 7.75 -6.42 5.43
CA ALA A 167 7.74 -7.18 6.68
C ALA A 167 8.96 -8.13 6.79
N TRP A 168 9.40 -8.75 5.69
CA TRP A 168 10.65 -9.54 5.66
C TRP A 168 11.88 -8.67 5.93
N LEU A 169 11.97 -7.50 5.29
CA LEU A 169 13.07 -6.55 5.49
C LEU A 169 13.09 -6.01 6.93
N TRP A 170 11.93 -5.65 7.48
CA TRP A 170 11.76 -5.24 8.87
C TRP A 170 12.30 -6.30 9.85
N ALA A 171 11.83 -7.54 9.70
CA ALA A 171 12.21 -8.65 10.57
C ALA A 171 13.72 -8.92 10.56
N GLY A 172 14.37 -8.75 9.41
CA GLY A 172 15.80 -9.01 9.26
C GLY A 172 16.70 -7.80 9.61
N LYS A 173 16.23 -6.57 9.35
CA LYS A 173 16.99 -5.33 9.59
C LYS A 173 16.93 -4.90 11.05
N TYR A 174 15.76 -5.04 11.68
CA TYR A 174 15.47 -4.65 13.06
C TYR A 174 14.93 -5.82 13.89
N PRO A 175 15.71 -6.90 14.07
CA PRO A 175 15.21 -8.16 14.60
C PRO A 175 14.61 -8.07 16.01
N ASP A 176 15.15 -7.20 16.87
CA ASP A 176 14.68 -7.05 18.25
C ASP A 176 13.49 -6.08 18.41
N PHE A 177 13.02 -5.47 17.31
CA PHE A 177 11.98 -4.44 17.34
C PHE A 177 10.56 -5.03 17.43
N MET A 178 10.38 -6.34 17.17
CA MET A 178 9.07 -6.96 17.06
C MET A 178 8.98 -8.37 17.64
N ASP A 179 7.83 -8.71 18.24
CA ASP A 179 7.56 -10.08 18.71
C ASP A 179 7.26 -11.06 17.55
N ALA A 180 6.57 -10.57 16.52
CA ALA A 180 6.12 -11.38 15.38
C ALA A 180 6.13 -10.59 14.07
N ALA A 181 6.30 -11.31 12.96
CA ALA A 181 6.16 -10.79 11.61
C ALA A 181 5.18 -11.67 10.83
N VAL A 182 4.24 -11.07 10.09
CA VAL A 182 3.33 -11.81 9.20
C VAL A 182 3.42 -11.25 7.77
N PRO A 183 4.37 -11.77 6.97
CA PRO A 183 4.51 -11.42 5.56
C PRO A 183 3.44 -12.11 4.71
N MET A 184 2.51 -11.36 4.12
CA MET A 184 1.41 -11.91 3.30
C MET A 184 1.64 -11.67 1.81
N ALA A 185 1.24 -12.65 0.97
CA ALA A 185 1.31 -12.58 -0.49
C ALA A 185 2.68 -12.12 -1.02
N SER A 186 3.75 -12.58 -0.38
CA SER A 186 5.14 -12.23 -0.68
C SER A 186 6.05 -13.45 -0.45
N GLN A 187 7.28 -13.39 -0.94
CA GLN A 187 8.29 -14.43 -0.75
C GLN A 187 9.58 -13.80 -0.22
N PRO A 188 10.31 -14.50 0.67
CA PRO A 188 11.63 -14.07 1.15
C PRO A 188 12.73 -14.41 0.14
N THR A 189 12.55 -14.01 -1.12
CA THR A 189 13.47 -14.32 -2.23
C THR A 189 13.75 -13.07 -3.06
N PRO A 190 14.87 -13.03 -3.79
CA PRO A 190 15.20 -11.90 -4.66
C PRO A 190 14.08 -11.56 -5.64
N MET A 191 13.95 -10.28 -6.00
CA MET A 191 13.04 -9.81 -7.04
C MET A 191 13.43 -10.38 -8.40
N ALA A 192 12.84 -11.53 -8.74
CA ALA A 192 13.19 -12.31 -9.91
C ALA A 192 11.98 -12.99 -10.56
N ALA A 193 12.26 -13.71 -11.65
CA ALA A 193 11.31 -14.54 -12.38
C ALA A 193 10.01 -13.78 -12.74
N ARG A 194 8.86 -14.47 -12.67
CA ARG A 194 7.55 -13.90 -13.04
C ARG A 194 7.25 -12.61 -12.31
N ASN A 195 7.63 -12.47 -11.04
CA ASN A 195 7.36 -11.27 -10.26
C ASN A 195 8.05 -10.07 -10.91
N TRP A 196 9.36 -10.14 -11.14
CA TRP A 196 10.09 -9.06 -11.82
C TRP A 196 9.62 -8.83 -13.25
N MET A 197 9.41 -9.89 -14.05
CA MET A 197 8.96 -9.77 -15.44
C MET A 197 7.63 -9.00 -15.55
N MET A 198 6.69 -9.28 -14.64
CA MET A 198 5.39 -8.58 -14.62
C MET A 198 5.52 -7.14 -14.12
N ARG A 199 6.42 -6.83 -13.19
CA ARG A 199 6.67 -5.43 -12.77
C ARG A 199 7.35 -4.64 -13.89
N ARG A 200 8.28 -5.26 -14.60
CA ARG A 200 8.94 -4.67 -15.77
C ARG A 200 7.96 -4.36 -16.89
N LEU A 201 6.89 -5.15 -17.09
CA LEU A 201 5.79 -4.80 -18.00
C LEU A 201 5.22 -3.41 -17.70
N ILE A 202 4.96 -3.10 -16.43
CA ILE A 202 4.45 -1.77 -16.03
C ILE A 202 5.50 -0.68 -16.31
N ILE A 203 6.71 -0.89 -15.82
CA ILE A 203 7.83 0.07 -15.91
C ILE A 203 8.11 0.43 -17.38
N ASP A 204 8.29 -0.58 -18.22
CA ASP A 204 8.59 -0.40 -19.64
C ASP A 204 7.38 0.18 -20.39
N SER A 205 6.14 -0.16 -20.03
CA SER A 205 4.94 0.43 -20.64
C SER A 205 4.86 1.95 -20.40
N ILE A 206 5.23 2.43 -19.22
CA ILE A 206 5.24 3.87 -18.91
C ILE A 206 6.41 4.55 -19.64
N ARG A 207 7.63 4.01 -19.50
CA ARG A 207 8.85 4.61 -20.07
C ARG A 207 8.83 4.67 -21.59
N SER A 208 8.20 3.70 -22.25
CA SER A 208 8.08 3.62 -23.70
C SER A 208 6.91 4.44 -24.27
N ASP A 209 6.00 4.94 -23.42
CA ASP A 209 4.89 5.77 -23.87
C ASP A 209 5.41 7.17 -24.22
N PRO A 210 5.31 7.63 -25.49
CA PRO A 210 5.75 8.96 -25.87
C PRO A 210 5.02 10.06 -25.09
N ASP A 211 3.79 9.82 -24.64
CA ASP A 211 3.01 10.77 -23.85
C ASP A 211 3.62 10.96 -22.45
N TRP A 212 4.45 10.03 -21.94
CA TRP A 212 5.16 10.18 -20.66
C TRP A 212 6.19 11.31 -20.68
N ASN A 213 6.77 11.63 -21.85
CA ASN A 213 7.64 12.79 -22.04
C ASN A 213 8.76 12.92 -20.97
N GLY A 214 9.43 11.82 -20.65
CA GLY A 214 10.49 11.80 -19.62
C GLY A 214 10.02 12.18 -18.22
N GLY A 215 8.73 11.97 -17.93
CA GLY A 215 8.06 12.36 -16.70
C GLY A 215 7.49 13.78 -16.70
N ASN A 216 7.62 14.53 -17.80
CA ASN A 216 7.10 15.90 -17.95
C ASN A 216 5.82 15.94 -18.78
N TYR A 217 4.95 14.95 -18.62
CA TYR A 217 3.67 14.87 -19.29
C TYR A 217 2.68 15.95 -18.78
N THR A 218 1.79 16.40 -19.66
CA THR A 218 0.70 17.32 -19.33
C THR A 218 -0.64 16.60 -19.17
N SER A 219 -0.74 15.37 -19.67
CA SER A 219 -1.84 14.44 -19.50
C SER A 219 -1.29 13.06 -19.13
N GLN A 220 -1.99 12.30 -18.29
CA GLN A 220 -1.55 10.96 -17.91
C GLN A 220 -1.36 10.07 -19.15
N PRO A 221 -0.19 9.41 -19.31
CA PRO A 221 0.08 8.49 -20.41
C PRO A 221 -0.96 7.37 -20.44
N LYS A 222 -1.48 7.02 -21.61
CA LYS A 222 -2.56 6.01 -21.70
C LYS A 222 -2.07 4.60 -21.38
N SER A 223 -0.76 4.35 -21.54
CA SER A 223 -0.17 3.04 -21.26
C SER A 223 -0.31 2.62 -19.80
N VAL A 224 -0.22 3.56 -18.84
CA VAL A 224 -0.20 3.24 -17.41
C VAL A 224 -1.46 2.51 -16.97
N LYS A 225 -2.62 3.00 -17.42
CA LYS A 225 -3.93 2.40 -17.11
C LYS A 225 -4.05 1.01 -17.73
N ARG A 226 -3.66 0.85 -18.99
CA ARG A 226 -3.71 -0.44 -19.68
C ARG A 226 -2.81 -1.44 -18.95
N ALA A 227 -1.55 -1.07 -18.70
CA ALA A 227 -0.59 -1.91 -18.01
C ALA A 227 -1.10 -2.33 -16.63
N ALA A 228 -1.64 -1.38 -15.84
CA ALA A 228 -2.21 -1.65 -14.53
C ALA A 228 -3.38 -2.66 -14.57
N VAL A 229 -4.33 -2.49 -15.51
CA VAL A 229 -5.49 -3.40 -15.64
C VAL A 229 -5.06 -4.82 -16.02
N PHE A 230 -4.15 -4.95 -16.99
CA PHE A 230 -3.65 -6.27 -17.41
C PHE A 230 -2.79 -6.93 -16.34
N TYR A 231 -1.93 -6.17 -15.65
CA TYR A 231 -1.17 -6.65 -14.51
C TYR A 231 -2.09 -7.18 -13.41
N ALA A 232 -3.08 -6.38 -12.98
CA ALA A 232 -4.04 -6.79 -11.95
C ALA A 232 -4.84 -8.04 -12.36
N THR A 233 -5.18 -8.17 -13.64
CA THR A 233 -5.83 -9.36 -14.18
C THR A 233 -4.93 -10.60 -14.10
N ALA A 234 -3.64 -10.43 -14.36
CA ALA A 234 -2.66 -11.51 -14.28
C ALA A 234 -2.27 -11.90 -12.85
N THR A 235 -2.38 -11.00 -11.87
CA THR A 235 -1.84 -11.22 -10.52
C THR A 235 -2.88 -11.34 -9.41
N SER A 236 -4.13 -10.96 -9.66
CA SER A 236 -5.17 -10.88 -8.63
C SER A 236 -6.42 -11.68 -9.01
N GLY A 237 -7.24 -12.10 -8.05
CA GLY A 237 -8.50 -12.82 -8.27
C GLY A 237 -8.36 -14.34 -8.52
N GLY A 238 -7.30 -14.76 -9.22
CA GLY A 238 -7.02 -16.17 -9.47
C GLY A 238 -7.86 -16.77 -10.61
N THR A 239 -7.33 -17.81 -11.25
CA THR A 239 -7.87 -18.37 -12.50
C THR A 239 -9.31 -18.86 -12.36
N LEU A 240 -9.64 -19.57 -11.27
CA LEU A 240 -10.97 -20.12 -11.06
C LEU A 240 -12.04 -19.04 -10.83
N ALA A 241 -11.69 -17.95 -10.14
CA ALA A 241 -12.62 -16.86 -9.93
C ALA A 241 -12.91 -16.12 -11.24
N TYR A 242 -11.89 -15.90 -12.10
CA TYR A 242 -12.13 -15.32 -13.43
C TYR A 242 -12.94 -16.25 -14.33
N ALA A 243 -12.70 -17.56 -14.28
CA ALA A 243 -13.50 -18.52 -15.04
C ALA A 243 -14.98 -18.48 -14.62
N ALA A 244 -15.27 -18.25 -13.34
CA ALA A 244 -16.63 -18.09 -12.84
C ALA A 244 -17.26 -16.72 -13.23
N LEU A 245 -16.48 -15.64 -13.15
CA LEU A 245 -16.95 -14.28 -13.47
C LEU A 245 -17.14 -14.04 -14.97
N ALA A 246 -16.28 -14.63 -15.79
CA ALA A 246 -16.22 -14.43 -17.24
C ALA A 246 -16.04 -15.77 -17.97
N PRO A 247 -17.08 -16.63 -17.99
CA PRO A 247 -16.98 -17.99 -18.53
C PRO A 247 -16.92 -18.07 -20.06
N THR A 248 -17.17 -16.96 -20.76
CA THR A 248 -17.13 -16.86 -22.23
C THR A 248 -16.24 -15.70 -22.66
N ARG A 249 -15.79 -15.73 -23.93
CA ARG A 249 -15.00 -14.62 -24.50
C ARG A 249 -15.75 -13.29 -24.37
N ASP A 250 -17.02 -13.23 -24.77
CA ASP A 250 -17.78 -11.98 -24.74
C ASP A 250 -17.97 -11.46 -23.29
N ALA A 251 -18.10 -12.35 -22.29
CA ALA A 251 -18.12 -11.95 -20.89
C ALA A 251 -16.76 -11.43 -20.39
N ALA A 252 -15.66 -12.03 -20.86
CA ALA A 252 -14.31 -11.57 -20.57
C ALA A 252 -14.00 -10.21 -21.20
N ASP A 253 -14.37 -10.03 -22.47
CA ASP A 253 -14.24 -8.75 -23.19
C ASP A 253 -15.03 -7.66 -22.46
N LYS A 254 -16.30 -7.93 -22.11
CA LYS A 254 -17.12 -6.99 -21.32
C LYS A 254 -16.45 -6.59 -20.01
N LEU A 255 -15.97 -7.56 -19.22
CA LEU A 255 -15.31 -7.30 -17.94
C LEU A 255 -14.02 -6.47 -18.12
N LEU A 256 -13.24 -6.77 -19.16
CA LEU A 256 -12.01 -6.05 -19.47
C LEU A 256 -12.30 -4.62 -19.93
N ASP A 257 -13.29 -4.43 -20.81
CA ASP A 257 -13.71 -3.13 -21.31
C ASP A 257 -14.25 -2.25 -20.18
N GLU A 258 -15.05 -2.79 -19.27
CA GLU A 258 -15.53 -2.07 -18.08
C GLU A 258 -14.35 -1.58 -17.21
N ARG A 259 -13.33 -2.42 -16.99
CA ARG A 259 -12.11 -2.03 -16.25
C ARG A 259 -11.27 -1.00 -17.00
N LEU A 260 -11.16 -1.13 -18.32
CA LEU A 260 -10.49 -0.18 -19.19
C LEU A 260 -11.29 1.11 -19.41
N ALA A 261 -12.58 1.15 -19.07
CA ALA A 261 -13.39 2.37 -19.09
C ALA A 261 -13.35 3.09 -17.74
N ALA A 262 -13.18 2.36 -16.63
CA ALA A 262 -13.15 2.92 -15.28
C ALA A 262 -12.10 4.05 -15.12
N PRO A 263 -12.38 5.06 -14.28
CA PRO A 263 -11.39 6.10 -13.96
C PRO A 263 -10.09 5.52 -13.43
N PHE A 264 -8.96 6.08 -13.85
CA PHE A 264 -7.64 5.71 -13.37
C PHE A 264 -7.03 6.94 -12.70
N ASN A 265 -6.93 6.90 -11.37
CA ASN A 265 -6.60 8.05 -10.54
C ASN A 265 -5.13 8.07 -10.07
N ALA A 266 -4.28 7.17 -10.59
CA ALA A 266 -2.86 7.18 -10.25
C ALA A 266 -2.06 8.06 -11.22
N ASP A 267 -1.06 8.73 -10.68
CA ASP A 267 -0.07 9.49 -11.44
C ASP A 267 1.00 8.57 -12.02
N ALA A 268 1.40 8.75 -13.28
CA ALA A 268 2.33 7.84 -13.94
C ALA A 268 3.75 7.88 -13.38
N ASN A 269 4.24 9.02 -12.87
CA ASN A 269 5.54 9.07 -12.21
C ASN A 269 5.48 8.36 -10.86
N ASP A 270 4.43 8.59 -10.06
CA ASP A 270 4.25 7.86 -8.80
C ASP A 270 4.20 6.36 -9.06
N TYR A 271 3.35 5.92 -10.00
CA TYR A 271 3.18 4.50 -10.32
C TYR A 271 4.49 3.86 -10.79
N LEU A 272 5.26 4.56 -11.65
CA LEU A 272 6.57 4.10 -12.10
C LEU A 272 7.53 3.87 -10.92
N TYR A 273 7.68 4.86 -10.04
CA TYR A 273 8.56 4.78 -8.89
C TYR A 273 8.14 3.68 -7.91
N GLN A 274 6.83 3.54 -7.65
CA GLN A 274 6.28 2.49 -6.79
C GLN A 274 6.67 1.09 -7.26
N TRP A 275 6.60 0.80 -8.57
CA TRP A 275 7.00 -0.49 -9.11
C TRP A 275 8.52 -0.66 -9.18
N GLU A 276 9.25 0.40 -9.53
CA GLU A 276 10.71 0.38 -9.66
C GLU A 276 11.46 0.22 -8.32
N SER A 277 10.90 0.74 -7.23
CA SER A 277 11.44 0.62 -5.86
C SER A 277 11.64 -0.82 -5.34
N SER A 278 11.19 -1.80 -6.10
CA SER A 278 11.34 -3.22 -5.77
C SER A 278 12.48 -3.92 -6.50
N SER A 279 13.17 -3.22 -7.40
CA SER A 279 14.07 -3.80 -8.39
C SER A 279 15.26 -4.55 -7.79
N ASP A 280 15.69 -4.17 -6.59
CA ASP A 280 16.81 -4.72 -5.84
C ASP A 280 16.37 -5.48 -4.57
N TYR A 281 15.07 -5.70 -4.36
CA TYR A 281 14.57 -6.42 -3.21
C TYR A 281 15.20 -7.81 -3.14
N ASP A 282 16.01 -8.04 -2.10
CA ASP A 282 16.56 -9.33 -1.73
C ASP A 282 16.72 -9.41 -0.20
N PRO A 283 15.77 -10.05 0.51
CA PRO A 283 15.89 -10.21 1.96
C PRO A 283 16.81 -11.37 2.35
N THR A 284 17.31 -12.18 1.39
CA THR A 284 18.04 -13.43 1.66
C THR A 284 19.20 -13.24 2.65
N PRO A 285 20.05 -12.19 2.53
CA PRO A 285 21.13 -11.96 3.48
C PRO A 285 20.66 -11.62 4.91
N LEU A 286 19.42 -11.16 5.06
CA LEU A 286 18.84 -10.75 6.34
C LEU A 286 18.06 -11.89 7.03
N LEU A 287 17.66 -12.95 6.31
CA LEU A 287 16.85 -14.03 6.88
C LEU A 287 17.46 -14.69 8.12
N PRO A 288 18.79 -14.98 8.18
CA PRO A 288 19.40 -15.57 9.38
C PRO A 288 19.34 -14.67 10.62
N ARG A 289 19.05 -13.37 10.46
CA ARG A 289 18.96 -12.41 11.56
C ARG A 289 17.58 -12.36 12.19
N ILE A 290 16.55 -12.92 11.53
CA ILE A 290 15.17 -12.85 12.00
C ILE A 290 15.02 -13.62 13.32
N SER A 291 14.65 -12.91 14.38
CA SER A 291 14.34 -13.47 15.71
C SER A 291 12.83 -13.48 16.02
N ALA A 292 12.04 -12.69 15.28
CA ALA A 292 10.59 -12.62 15.41
C ALA A 292 9.91 -13.95 15.03
N LYS A 293 8.76 -14.24 15.64
CA LYS A 293 7.92 -15.37 15.22
C LYS A 293 7.29 -15.09 13.86
N LEU A 294 7.29 -16.09 12.97
CA LEU A 294 6.71 -16.04 11.63
C LEU A 294 5.37 -16.80 11.58
#